data_AF-A0A9D2FAZ9-F1
#
_entry.id   AF-A0A9D2FAZ9-F1
#
_cell.length_a   1.000
_cell.length_b   1.000
_cell.length_c   1.000
_cell.angle_alpha   90.00
_cell.angle_beta   90.00
_cell.angle_gamma   90.00
#
_symmetry.space_group_name_H-M   'P 1'
#
loop_
_entity.id
_entity.type
_entity.pdbx_description
1 polymer ?
#
loop_
_entity_poly.entity_id
_entity_poly.type
_entity_poly.pdbx_seq_one_letter_code
_entity_poly.pdbx_strand_id
1 'polypeptide(L)'
;MQEEMTGTDLDTTDELSHLLEIERQEKTAALEEVRQLRIDLAIERALGSECLDLPVAAGLIDRSKIELDSSGQINSGLDEQIENIRREKPYLFHQTPTSMRPSAPQKRESVDAFLQGFSKQY
;
A
#
# COMPACT_ATOMS: atom_id res chain seq x y z
N MET A 1 -21.18 -66.31 14.75
CA MET A 1 -21.47 -64.88 14.49
C MET A 1 -20.29 -64.09 15.02
N GLN A 2 -19.31 -63.82 14.18
CA GLN A 2 -18.16 -62.96 14.49
C GLN A 2 -17.44 -62.63 13.18
N GLU A 3 -18.16 -61.97 12.30
CA GLU A 3 -17.61 -61.15 11.23
C GLU A 3 -18.44 -59.86 11.25
N GLU A 4 -17.83 -58.73 10.89
CA GLU A 4 -18.33 -57.35 11.03
C GLU A 4 -18.06 -56.67 12.38
N MET A 5 -16.79 -56.38 12.70
CA MET A 5 -16.48 -55.17 13.49
C MET A 5 -15.04 -54.64 13.30
N THR A 6 -14.47 -54.74 12.09
CA THR A 6 -13.14 -54.16 11.81
C THR A 6 -13.07 -53.37 10.51
N GLY A 7 -14.12 -53.38 9.69
CA GLY A 7 -14.15 -52.66 8.40
C GLY A 7 -14.52 -51.19 8.53
N THR A 8 -15.26 -50.81 9.58
CA THR A 8 -15.74 -49.43 9.78
C THR A 8 -14.77 -48.55 10.55
N ASP A 9 -14.04 -49.11 11.53
CA ASP A 9 -13.15 -48.31 12.41
C ASP A 9 -11.92 -47.76 11.67
N LEU A 10 -11.38 -48.54 10.72
CA LEU A 10 -10.24 -48.12 9.89
C LEU A 10 -10.66 -47.04 8.88
N ASP A 11 -11.77 -47.26 8.18
CA ASP A 11 -12.34 -46.33 7.18
C ASP A 11 -12.73 -45.00 7.84
N THR A 12 -13.32 -45.05 9.04
CA THR A 12 -13.65 -43.85 9.83
C THR A 12 -12.40 -43.11 10.30
N THR A 13 -11.32 -43.82 10.65
CA THR A 13 -10.05 -43.20 11.06
C THR A 13 -9.36 -42.52 9.87
N ASP A 14 -9.41 -43.14 8.70
CA ASP A 14 -8.87 -42.58 7.45
C ASP A 14 -9.71 -41.37 6.98
N GLU A 15 -11.03 -41.40 7.10
CA GLU A 15 -11.90 -40.24 6.82
C GLU A 15 -11.67 -39.08 7.79
N LEU A 16 -11.52 -39.35 9.08
CA LEU A 16 -11.25 -38.31 10.09
C LEU A 16 -9.90 -37.64 9.88
N SER A 17 -8.88 -38.42 9.52
CA SER A 17 -7.54 -37.87 9.24
C SER A 17 -7.50 -37.09 7.94
N HIS A 18 -8.21 -37.55 6.89
CA HIS A 18 -8.40 -36.79 5.66
C HIS A 18 -9.17 -35.48 5.89
N LEU A 19 -10.24 -35.51 6.68
CA LEU A 19 -11.02 -34.32 7.05
C LEU A 19 -10.19 -33.33 7.86
N LEU A 20 -9.34 -33.81 8.78
CA LEU A 20 -8.44 -32.97 9.56
C LEU A 20 -7.35 -32.32 8.68
N GLU A 21 -6.83 -33.06 7.70
CA GLU A 21 -5.86 -32.53 6.73
C GLU A 21 -6.50 -31.44 5.86
N ILE A 22 -7.73 -31.66 5.39
CA ILE A 22 -8.52 -30.65 4.67
C ILE A 22 -8.76 -29.43 5.54
N GLU A 23 -9.26 -29.60 6.77
CA GLU A 23 -9.49 -28.48 7.68
C GLU A 23 -8.22 -27.68 7.94
N ARG A 24 -7.08 -28.35 8.07
CA ARG A 24 -5.79 -27.70 8.28
C ARG A 24 -5.35 -26.96 7.03
N GLN A 25 -5.50 -27.55 5.85
CA GLN A 25 -5.21 -26.88 4.57
C GLN A 25 -6.11 -25.66 4.35
N GLU A 26 -7.41 -25.79 4.57
CA GLU A 26 -8.37 -24.70 4.46
C GLU A 26 -8.09 -23.58 5.46
N LYS A 27 -7.77 -23.91 6.72
CA LYS A 27 -7.36 -22.92 7.71
C LYS A 27 -6.09 -22.19 7.28
N THR A 28 -5.09 -22.90 6.74
CA THR A 28 -3.88 -22.24 6.25
C THR A 28 -4.14 -21.36 5.03
N ALA A 29 -4.95 -21.83 4.08
CA ALA A 29 -5.31 -21.07 2.88
C ALA A 29 -6.12 -19.82 3.23
N ALA A 30 -7.11 -19.93 4.12
CA ALA A 30 -7.88 -18.79 4.61
C ALA A 30 -7.00 -17.78 5.37
N LEU A 31 -6.05 -18.26 6.16
CA LEU A 31 -5.10 -17.38 6.87
C LEU A 31 -4.19 -16.64 5.90
N GLU A 32 -3.70 -17.32 4.86
CA GLU A 32 -2.89 -16.78 3.78
C GLU A 32 -3.68 -15.74 2.97
N GLU A 33 -4.92 -16.04 2.60
CA GLU A 33 -5.81 -15.14 1.86
C GLU A 33 -6.14 -13.89 2.68
N VAL A 34 -6.48 -14.03 3.97
CA VAL A 34 -6.70 -12.90 4.87
C VAL A 34 -5.42 -12.06 5.01
N ARG A 35 -4.24 -12.69 5.05
CA ARG A 35 -2.96 -11.99 5.06
C ARG A 35 -2.75 -11.20 3.77
N GLN A 36 -2.96 -11.80 2.61
CA GLN A 36 -2.82 -11.14 1.31
C GLN A 36 -3.78 -9.97 1.18
N LEU A 37 -5.06 -10.14 1.51
CA LEU A 37 -6.08 -9.08 1.46
C LEU A 37 -5.73 -7.90 2.38
N ARG A 38 -5.19 -8.15 3.57
CA ARG A 38 -4.76 -7.10 4.50
C ARG A 38 -3.58 -6.30 3.93
N ILE A 39 -2.63 -7.00 3.31
CA ILE A 39 -1.49 -6.38 2.64
C ILE A 39 -1.99 -5.52 1.46
N ASP A 40 -2.82 -6.06 0.59
CA ASP A 40 -3.35 -5.34 -0.56
C ASP A 40 -4.17 -4.11 -0.13
N LEU A 41 -5.02 -4.23 0.89
CA LEU A 41 -5.78 -3.09 1.44
C LEU A 41 -4.85 -2.01 1.99
N ALA A 42 -3.80 -2.39 2.70
CA ALA A 42 -2.86 -1.42 3.25
C ALA A 42 -2.02 -0.75 2.15
N ILE A 43 -1.64 -1.49 1.11
CA ILE A 43 -0.99 -0.95 -0.09
C ILE A 43 -1.90 0.09 -0.76
N GLU A 44 -3.16 -0.27 -1.03
CA GLU A 44 -4.13 0.65 -1.62
C GLU A 44 -4.35 1.88 -0.73
N ARG A 45 -4.39 1.71 0.58
CA ARG A 45 -4.59 2.80 1.53
C ARG A 45 -3.39 3.75 1.61
N ALA A 46 -2.17 3.22 1.50
CA ALA A 46 -0.94 4.00 1.52
C ALA A 46 -0.69 4.71 0.18
N LEU A 47 -0.97 4.04 -0.95
CA LEU A 47 -0.75 4.59 -2.29
C LEU A 47 -1.93 5.43 -2.81
N GLY A 48 -3.16 5.19 -2.35
CA GLY A 48 -4.40 5.67 -2.97
C GLY A 48 -4.53 7.18 -3.12
N SER A 49 -3.96 7.95 -2.19
CA SER A 49 -4.01 9.42 -2.24
C SER A 49 -2.81 10.06 -2.94
N GLU A 50 -1.68 9.37 -3.01
CA GLU A 50 -0.41 9.94 -3.48
C GLU A 50 0.04 9.40 -4.83
N CYS A 51 -0.47 8.25 -5.27
CA CYS A 51 -0.03 7.58 -6.48
C CYS A 51 -0.91 7.96 -7.69
N LEU A 52 -0.29 8.26 -8.83
CA LEU A 52 -1.00 8.44 -10.11
C LEU A 52 -1.46 7.11 -10.68
N ASP A 53 -0.64 6.06 -10.53
CA ASP A 53 -0.87 4.74 -11.10
C ASP A 53 -0.76 3.67 -10.01
N LEU A 54 -1.90 3.44 -9.36
CA LEU A 54 -2.04 2.45 -8.29
C LEU A 54 -1.64 1.03 -8.75
N PRO A 55 -2.12 0.52 -9.91
CA PRO A 55 -1.72 -0.79 -10.40
C PRO A 55 -0.21 -0.96 -10.58
N VAL A 56 0.47 0.05 -11.14
CA VAL A 56 1.91 -0.02 -11.37
C VAL A 56 2.69 0.05 -10.05
N ALA A 57 2.33 0.95 -9.13
CA ALA A 57 3.00 1.05 -7.85
C ALA A 57 2.75 -0.16 -6.94
N ALA A 58 1.52 -0.70 -6.92
CA ALA A 58 1.19 -1.92 -6.20
C ALA A 58 1.95 -3.15 -6.75
N GLY A 59 2.20 -3.20 -8.06
CA GLY A 59 3.00 -4.24 -8.69
C GLY A 59 4.50 -4.19 -8.33
N LEU A 60 4.99 -3.05 -7.85
CA LEU A 60 6.39 -2.88 -7.43
C LEU A 60 6.64 -3.23 -5.96
N ILE A 61 5.57 -3.40 -5.18
CA ILE A 61 5.66 -3.72 -3.76
C ILE A 61 5.86 -5.23 -3.60
N ASP A 62 6.91 -5.59 -2.88
CA ASP A 62 7.26 -6.96 -2.55
C ASP A 62 6.49 -7.39 -1.30
N ARG A 63 5.34 -8.03 -1.52
CA ARG A 63 4.44 -8.55 -0.48
C ARG A 63 5.14 -9.53 0.47
N SER A 64 6.19 -10.21 -0.01
CA SER A 64 6.96 -11.19 0.77
C SER A 64 7.82 -10.54 1.86
N LYS A 65 8.16 -9.26 1.68
CA LYS A 65 8.95 -8.46 2.62
C LYS A 65 8.09 -7.65 3.59
N ILE A 66 6.77 -7.80 3.52
CA ILE A 66 5.85 -7.12 4.42
C ILE A 66 5.59 -8.01 5.64
N GLU A 67 6.02 -7.52 6.80
CA GLU A 67 5.78 -8.17 8.07
C GLU A 67 4.44 -7.72 8.64
N LEU A 68 3.58 -8.69 8.93
CA LEU A 68 2.33 -8.47 9.67
C LEU A 68 2.58 -8.72 11.16
N ASP A 69 2.07 -7.85 12.03
CA ASP A 69 2.05 -8.05 13.47
C ASP A 69 1.04 -9.14 13.88
N SER A 70 1.03 -9.49 15.16
CA SER A 70 0.10 -10.48 15.74
C SER A 70 -1.39 -10.06 15.68
N SER A 71 -1.68 -8.79 15.42
CA SER A 71 -3.02 -8.24 15.16
C SER A 71 -3.38 -8.29 13.66
N GLY A 72 -2.43 -8.68 12.81
CA GLY A 72 -2.45 -8.64 11.36
C GLY A 72 -2.46 -7.22 10.77
N GLN A 73 -1.88 -6.25 11.47
CA GLN A 73 -1.50 -4.95 10.90
C GLN A 73 -0.09 -5.04 10.29
N ILE A 74 0.22 -4.20 9.31
CA ILE A 74 1.58 -4.10 8.79
C ILE A 74 2.48 -3.48 9.86
N ASN A 75 3.50 -4.22 10.27
CA ASN A 75 4.45 -3.80 11.30
C ASN A 75 5.63 -3.01 10.70
N SER A 76 6.14 -3.46 9.55
CA SER A 76 7.21 -2.76 8.82
C SER A 76 7.29 -3.20 7.35
N GLY A 77 8.08 -2.48 6.55
CA GLY A 77 8.44 -2.86 5.17
C GLY A 77 7.60 -2.20 4.07
N LEU A 78 6.32 -1.90 4.31
CA LEU A 78 5.48 -1.22 3.31
C LEU A 78 5.92 0.23 3.10
N ASP A 79 6.04 1.02 4.17
CA ASP A 79 6.39 2.45 4.07
C ASP A 79 7.79 2.67 3.49
N GLU A 80 8.76 1.83 3.86
CA GLU A 80 10.12 1.90 3.33
C GLU A 80 10.16 1.61 1.81
N GLN A 81 9.37 0.63 1.36
CA GLN A 81 9.25 0.35 -0.07
C GLN A 81 8.57 1.50 -0.80
N ILE A 82 7.51 2.09 -0.25
CA ILE A 82 6.84 3.25 -0.85
C ILE A 82 7.82 4.43 -0.96
N GLU A 83 8.59 4.73 0.08
CA GLU A 83 9.61 5.78 0.06
C GLU A 83 10.73 5.50 -0.95
N ASN A 84 11.19 4.25 -1.08
CA ASN A 84 12.15 3.87 -2.12
C ASN A 84 11.57 4.03 -3.53
N ILE A 85 10.34 3.58 -3.76
CA ILE A 85 9.65 3.76 -5.06
C ILE A 85 9.46 5.24 -5.35
N ARG A 86 9.20 6.08 -4.35
CA ARG A 86 9.10 7.54 -4.49
C ARG A 86 10.42 8.17 -4.94
N ARG A 87 11.55 7.68 -4.44
CA ARG A 87 12.89 8.16 -4.80
C ARG A 87 13.34 7.68 -6.19
N GLU A 88 13.11 6.41 -6.50
CA GLU A 88 13.53 5.81 -7.77
C GLU A 88 12.58 6.16 -8.92
N LYS A 89 11.28 6.28 -8.63
CA LYS A 89 10.21 6.46 -9.61
C LYS A 89 9.23 7.57 -9.19
N PRO A 90 9.72 8.82 -9.06
CA PRO A 90 8.90 9.95 -8.63
C PRO A 90 7.74 10.28 -9.59
N TYR A 91 7.81 9.83 -10.85
CA TYR A 91 6.75 10.01 -11.86
C TYR A 91 5.49 9.20 -11.56
N LEU A 92 5.56 8.18 -10.71
CA LEU A 92 4.39 7.39 -10.29
C LEU A 92 3.57 8.10 -9.21
N PHE A 93 4.07 9.19 -8.63
CA PHE A 93 3.41 9.91 -7.55
C PHE A 93 3.00 11.32 -7.98
N HIS A 94 1.95 11.83 -7.35
CA HIS A 94 1.52 13.20 -7.50
C HIS A 94 2.66 14.09 -7.03
N GLN A 95 3.25 14.84 -7.95
CA GLN A 95 4.14 15.92 -7.59
C GLN A 95 3.30 16.96 -6.86
N THR A 96 3.58 17.18 -5.58
CA THR A 96 2.95 18.28 -4.85
C THR A 96 3.24 19.57 -5.63
N PRO A 97 2.21 20.39 -5.97
CA PRO A 97 2.39 21.58 -6.80
C PRO A 97 3.12 22.73 -6.09
N THR A 98 3.97 22.43 -5.10
CA THR A 98 4.61 23.44 -4.23
C THR A 98 5.91 24.01 -4.82
N SER A 99 6.47 23.43 -5.89
CA SER A 99 7.72 23.94 -6.49
C SER A 99 7.58 24.60 -7.87
N MET A 100 6.37 24.74 -8.42
CA MET A 100 6.13 25.55 -9.62
C MET A 100 5.13 26.67 -9.36
N ARG A 101 5.37 27.44 -8.30
CA ARG A 101 4.91 28.83 -8.32
C ARG A 101 6.04 29.64 -8.96
N PRO A 102 5.89 30.16 -10.20
CA PRO A 102 6.88 31.11 -10.70
C PRO A 102 6.97 32.22 -9.67
N SER A 103 8.16 32.42 -9.11
CA SER A 103 8.44 33.57 -8.25
C SER A 103 8.02 34.80 -9.04
N ALA A 104 7.06 35.53 -8.47
CA ALA A 104 6.48 36.71 -9.10
C ALA A 104 7.59 37.66 -9.59
N PRO A 105 7.39 38.36 -10.73
CA PRO A 105 8.41 39.17 -11.34
C PRO A 105 8.91 40.24 -10.37
N GLN A 106 10.23 40.41 -10.39
CA GLN A 106 11.02 41.33 -9.59
C GLN A 106 10.32 42.69 -9.43
N LYS A 107 10.26 43.13 -8.17
CA LYS A 107 10.27 44.53 -7.72
C LYS A 107 9.71 45.50 -8.76
N ARG A 108 8.37 45.63 -8.80
CA ARG A 108 7.75 46.83 -9.34
C ARG A 108 8.13 47.96 -8.39
N GLU A 109 9.29 48.56 -8.65
CA GLU A 109 9.64 49.84 -8.05
C GLU A 109 8.48 50.79 -8.34
N SER A 110 8.07 51.42 -7.25
CA SER A 110 6.82 52.11 -7.04
C SER A 110 6.41 52.98 -8.23
N VAL A 111 5.16 52.80 -8.66
CA VAL A 111 4.45 53.80 -9.48
C VAL A 111 4.47 55.18 -8.77
N ASP A 112 4.64 55.19 -7.44
CA ASP A 112 4.86 56.40 -6.64
C ASP A 112 6.17 57.13 -6.95
N ALA A 113 7.25 56.43 -7.33
CA ALA A 113 8.50 57.07 -7.76
C ALA A 113 8.35 57.71 -9.15
N PHE A 114 7.57 57.08 -10.03
CA PHE A 114 7.25 57.61 -11.35
C PHE A 114 6.40 58.88 -11.27
N LEU A 115 5.49 58.98 -10.29
CA LEU A 115 4.63 60.15 -10.10
C LEU A 115 5.30 61.29 -9.31
N GLN A 116 6.30 61.01 -8.46
CA GLN A 116 7.03 62.07 -7.75
C GLN A 116 7.90 62.95 -8.68
N GLY A 117 8.34 62.42 -9.83
CA GLY A 117 9.11 63.18 -10.81
C GLY A 117 8.31 64.26 -11.55
N PHE A 118 6.98 64.16 -11.60
CA PHE A 118 6.12 65.12 -12.33
C PHE A 118 5.59 66.27 -11.47
N SER A 119 5.75 66.23 -10.14
CA SER A 119 5.14 67.20 -9.23
C SER A 119 6.00 68.43 -8.88
N LYS A 120 7.15 68.64 -9.53
CA LYS A 120 8.09 69.74 -9.21
C LYS A 120 8.45 70.67 -10.37
N GLN A 121 7.54 70.89 -11.30
CA GLN A 121 7.60 72.05 -12.19
C GLN A 121 6.18 72.62 -12.33
N TYR A 122 5.76 73.40 -11.34
CA TYR A 122 4.96 74.64 -11.45
C TYR A 122 4.78 75.24 -10.06
#